data_AF-A0A1Q2MD82-F1
#
_entry.id   AF-A0A1Q2MD82-F1
#
_cell.length_a   1.000
_cell.length_b   1.000
_cell.length_c   1.000
_cell.angle_alpha   90.00
_cell.angle_beta   90.00
_cell.angle_gamma   90.00
#
_symmetry.space_group_name_H-M   'P 1'
#
loop_
_entity.id
_entity.type
_entity.pdbx_description
1 polymer ?
#
loop_
_entity_poly.entity_id
_entity_poly.type
_entity_poly.pdbx_seq_one_letter_code
_entity_poly.pdbx_strand_id
1 'polypeptide(L)'
;MKKLTLIITVLSVALAGCYNAPKKSAPASKKIMDRYDAIVLPQRATDQATVEPTYADEVMEMILNEELGEHLSKSEDVVCSWGEYDNGASVWMNMVEFEDDASTVESKCAVVIDQDAPGWKSVILQSGENVRVDFQSINEFPPQSSYGSVSEYNTAVLAEMYDDLLDNLDKIVQDGQALNNARLALRQTFSQVFQQITASPVKAESLTSEDGMDFDHAVIGPGNVKIALTENGLAEMTVSVKTTAKQYITGQ
;
A
#
# COMPACT_ATOMS: atom_id res chain seq x y z
N MET A 1 -24.07 -80.65 6.34
CA MET A 1 -24.33 -79.57 5.36
C MET A 1 -23.79 -78.27 5.94
N LYS A 2 -22.66 -77.78 5.44
CA LYS A 2 -22.00 -76.56 5.90
C LYS A 2 -22.61 -75.36 5.16
N LYS A 3 -23.16 -74.38 5.88
CA LYS A 3 -23.59 -73.10 5.30
C LYS A 3 -22.41 -72.13 5.32
N LEU A 4 -21.96 -71.75 4.12
CA LEU A 4 -20.92 -70.77 3.85
C LEU A 4 -21.60 -69.39 3.84
N THR A 5 -21.38 -68.58 4.88
CA THR A 5 -21.89 -67.20 4.93
C THR A 5 -20.88 -66.30 4.23
N LEU A 6 -21.23 -65.86 3.02
CA LEU A 6 -20.46 -64.90 2.22
C LEU A 6 -20.65 -63.49 2.81
N ILE A 7 -19.62 -62.95 3.47
CA ILE A 7 -19.59 -61.56 3.92
C ILE A 7 -19.17 -60.71 2.71
N ILE A 8 -20.12 -59.98 2.12
CA ILE A 8 -19.85 -58.97 1.10
C ILE A 8 -19.50 -57.68 1.84
N THR A 9 -18.20 -57.40 1.97
CA THR A 9 -17.72 -56.10 2.44
C THR A 9 -17.89 -55.09 1.31
N VAL A 10 -18.92 -54.25 1.40
CA VAL A 10 -19.08 -53.07 0.53
C VAL A 10 -18.00 -52.07 0.92
N LEU A 11 -16.94 -52.02 0.11
CA LEU A 11 -15.89 -51.04 0.21
C LEU A 11 -16.45 -49.70 -0.31
N SER A 12 -17.03 -48.91 0.59
CA SER A 12 -17.38 -47.52 0.35
C SER A 12 -16.08 -46.75 0.13
N VAL A 13 -15.65 -46.60 -1.12
CA VAL A 13 -14.62 -45.63 -1.50
C VAL A 13 -15.19 -44.27 -1.15
N ALA A 14 -14.78 -43.75 0.02
CA ALA A 14 -14.87 -42.35 0.31
C ALA A 14 -14.03 -41.64 -0.76
N LEU A 15 -14.70 -41.23 -1.83
CA LEU A 15 -14.29 -40.07 -2.61
C LEU A 15 -14.36 -38.88 -1.63
N ALA A 16 -13.36 -38.79 -0.76
CA ALA A 16 -12.92 -37.52 -0.22
C ALA A 16 -12.54 -36.71 -1.46
N GLY A 17 -13.53 -36.01 -2.00
CA GLY A 17 -13.29 -34.97 -2.96
C GLY A 17 -12.31 -34.04 -2.28
N CYS A 18 -11.05 -34.08 -2.73
CA CYS A 18 -10.17 -32.94 -2.66
C CYS A 18 -10.89 -31.84 -3.44
N TYR A 19 -11.85 -31.19 -2.78
CA TYR A 19 -12.37 -29.90 -3.18
C TYR A 19 -11.15 -29.01 -3.03
N ASN A 20 -10.35 -28.92 -4.09
CA ASN A 20 -9.39 -27.86 -4.25
C ASN A 20 -10.24 -26.60 -4.34
N ALA A 21 -10.60 -26.06 -3.17
CA ALA A 21 -11.09 -24.69 -3.10
C ALA A 21 -10.07 -23.88 -3.89
N PRO A 22 -10.51 -23.07 -4.88
CA PRO A 22 -9.59 -22.24 -5.62
C PRO A 22 -8.76 -21.48 -4.59
N LYS A 23 -7.44 -21.67 -4.61
CA LYS A 23 -6.54 -20.92 -3.75
C LYS A 23 -6.77 -19.46 -4.11
N LYS A 24 -7.50 -18.72 -3.27
CA LYS A 24 -7.68 -17.28 -3.42
C LYS A 24 -6.27 -16.71 -3.54
N SER A 25 -5.91 -16.03 -4.62
CA SER A 25 -4.63 -15.34 -4.71
C SER A 25 -4.77 -13.93 -4.14
N ALA A 26 -3.66 -13.27 -3.84
CA ALA A 26 -3.66 -11.83 -3.64
C ALA A 26 -4.34 -11.13 -4.84
N PRO A 27 -5.09 -10.03 -4.61
CA PRO A 27 -5.67 -9.24 -5.68
C PRO A 27 -4.56 -8.61 -6.52
N ALA A 28 -4.85 -8.37 -7.81
CA ALA A 28 -3.96 -7.57 -8.63
C ALA A 28 -3.82 -6.16 -8.04
N SER A 29 -2.60 -5.63 -7.93
CA SER A 29 -2.30 -4.30 -7.39
C SER A 29 -3.17 -3.21 -8.02
N LYS A 30 -3.47 -3.35 -9.33
CA LYS A 30 -4.38 -2.47 -10.06
C LYS A 30 -5.74 -2.29 -9.36
N LYS A 31 -6.35 -3.35 -8.83
CA LYS A 31 -7.65 -3.24 -8.15
C LYS A 31 -7.57 -2.42 -6.86
N ILE A 32 -6.42 -2.50 -6.17
CA ILE A 32 -6.16 -1.75 -4.93
C ILE A 32 -5.95 -0.28 -5.26
N MET A 33 -5.21 0.02 -6.34
CA MET A 33 -4.97 1.39 -6.80
C MET A 33 -6.18 2.03 -7.46
N ASP A 34 -7.01 1.28 -8.19
CA ASP A 34 -8.22 1.80 -8.82
C ASP A 34 -9.20 2.40 -7.77
N ARG A 35 -9.24 1.82 -6.56
CA ARG A 35 -10.05 2.36 -5.45
C ARG A 35 -9.44 3.61 -4.85
N TYR A 36 -8.12 3.61 -4.67
CA TYR A 36 -7.39 4.80 -4.26
C TYR A 36 -7.60 5.96 -5.24
N ASP A 37 -7.56 5.70 -6.55
CA ASP A 37 -7.78 6.69 -7.60
C ASP A 37 -9.23 7.20 -7.63
N ALA A 38 -10.20 6.37 -7.22
CA ALA A 38 -11.61 6.74 -7.15
C ALA A 38 -11.93 7.72 -6.01
N ILE A 39 -11.13 7.72 -4.94
CA ILE A 39 -11.28 8.64 -3.80
C ILE A 39 -10.62 9.97 -4.16
N VAL A 40 -11.39 11.06 -4.18
CA VAL A 40 -10.91 12.40 -4.57
C VAL A 40 -10.87 13.30 -3.35
N LEU A 41 -9.71 13.89 -3.09
CA LEU A 41 -9.53 14.87 -2.01
C LEU A 41 -10.10 16.23 -2.44
N PRO A 42 -10.67 17.03 -1.51
CA PRO A 42 -11.08 18.38 -1.77
C PRO A 42 -9.89 19.22 -2.23
N GLN A 43 -10.02 19.78 -3.43
CA GLN A 43 -9.02 20.69 -3.99
C GLN A 43 -9.39 22.12 -3.63
N ARG A 44 -8.37 22.96 -3.36
CA ARG A 44 -8.59 24.42 -3.35
C ARG A 44 -9.15 24.84 -4.71
N ALA A 45 -10.22 25.63 -4.68
CA ALA A 45 -10.87 26.13 -5.89
C ALA A 45 -9.85 26.86 -6.78
N THR A 46 -9.59 26.28 -7.95
CA THR A 46 -8.88 26.94 -9.06
C THR A 46 -9.85 27.15 -10.21
N ASP A 47 -9.50 28.02 -11.16
CA ASP A 47 -10.34 28.39 -12.31
C ASP A 47 -10.65 27.21 -13.29
N GLN A 48 -10.22 25.99 -12.96
CA GLN A 48 -10.50 24.76 -13.73
C GLN A 48 -11.66 23.97 -13.13
N ALA A 49 -12.28 23.11 -13.96
CA ALA A 49 -13.44 22.31 -13.59
C ALA A 49 -13.22 21.60 -12.24
N THR A 50 -13.99 22.00 -11.24
CA THR A 50 -13.94 21.44 -9.89
C THR A 50 -14.39 20.00 -9.95
N VAL A 51 -13.48 19.06 -9.71
CA VAL A 51 -13.86 17.67 -9.43
C VAL A 51 -14.49 17.66 -8.03
N GLU A 52 -15.68 17.07 -7.89
CA GLU A 52 -16.34 16.99 -6.59
C GLU A 52 -15.53 16.07 -5.65
N PRO A 53 -15.29 16.49 -4.40
CA PRO A 53 -14.60 15.66 -3.42
C PRO A 53 -15.46 14.46 -3.04
N THR A 54 -14.80 13.37 -2.63
CA THR A 54 -15.48 12.21 -2.06
C THR A 54 -15.81 12.47 -0.59
N TYR A 55 -17.02 12.10 -0.18
CA TYR A 55 -17.49 12.25 1.20
C TYR A 55 -17.45 10.93 1.97
N ALA A 56 -17.56 10.98 3.30
CA ALA A 56 -17.40 9.81 4.16
C ALA A 56 -18.40 8.68 3.87
N ASP A 57 -19.66 8.99 3.54
CA ASP A 57 -20.66 7.99 3.19
C ASP A 57 -20.30 7.22 1.91
N GLU A 58 -19.77 7.92 0.90
CA GLU A 58 -19.27 7.33 -0.35
C GLU A 58 -18.03 6.47 -0.11
N VAL A 59 -17.06 6.96 0.68
CA VAL A 59 -15.83 6.20 1.01
C VAL A 59 -16.16 4.86 1.64
N MET A 60 -17.14 4.83 2.55
CA MET A 60 -17.50 3.60 3.26
C MET A 60 -17.99 2.49 2.31
N GLU A 61 -18.67 2.84 1.23
CA GLU A 61 -19.13 1.90 0.21
C GLU A 61 -18.01 1.49 -0.76
N MET A 62 -17.02 2.36 -0.97
CA MET A 62 -15.94 2.14 -1.93
C MET A 62 -14.75 1.36 -1.36
N ILE A 63 -14.41 1.59 -0.09
CA ILE A 63 -13.14 1.15 0.46
C ILE A 63 -13.10 -0.35 0.77
N LEU A 64 -14.21 -0.94 1.24
CA LEU A 64 -14.29 -2.35 1.61
C LEU A 64 -14.66 -3.23 0.41
N ASN A 65 -13.86 -4.26 0.12
CA ASN A 65 -14.22 -5.28 -0.86
C ASN A 65 -14.37 -6.66 -0.18
N GLU A 66 -15.62 -7.03 0.10
CA GLU A 66 -15.96 -8.31 0.73
C GLU A 66 -15.58 -9.53 -0.13
N GLU A 67 -15.58 -9.40 -1.47
CA GLU A 67 -15.21 -10.50 -2.37
C GLU A 67 -13.73 -10.89 -2.22
N LEU A 68 -12.88 -9.89 -1.93
CA LEU A 68 -11.47 -10.08 -1.63
C LEU A 68 -11.23 -10.61 -0.20
N GLY A 69 -12.28 -10.70 0.62
CA GLY A 69 -12.17 -11.12 2.02
C GLY A 69 -11.44 -10.09 2.88
N GLU A 70 -11.59 -8.80 2.55
CA GLU A 70 -10.97 -7.72 3.30
C GLU A 70 -11.63 -7.50 4.66
N HIS A 71 -10.84 -6.95 5.57
CA HIS A 71 -11.21 -6.51 6.89
C HIS A 71 -11.31 -5.00 6.91
N LEU A 72 -12.23 -4.50 7.74
CA LEU A 72 -12.46 -3.08 7.93
C LEU A 72 -11.99 -2.69 9.33
N SER A 73 -11.05 -1.76 9.37
CA SER A 73 -10.50 -1.13 10.56
C SER A 73 -10.93 0.32 10.62
N LYS A 74 -11.31 0.79 11.81
CA LYS A 74 -11.85 2.14 11.99
C LYS A 74 -11.39 2.77 13.31
N SER A 75 -11.11 4.06 13.25
CA SER A 75 -10.98 4.96 14.39
C SER A 75 -12.06 6.07 14.29
N GLU A 76 -11.88 7.20 14.98
CA GLU A 76 -12.81 8.32 14.93
C GLU A 76 -12.82 9.01 13.56
N ASP A 77 -11.65 9.12 12.95
CA ASP A 77 -11.34 9.92 11.76
C ASP A 77 -10.64 9.11 10.66
N VAL A 78 -10.14 7.90 10.94
CA VAL A 78 -9.50 7.04 9.93
C VAL A 78 -10.29 5.75 9.69
N VAL A 79 -10.51 5.43 8.42
CA VAL A 79 -11.05 4.15 7.96
C VAL A 79 -10.05 3.45 7.06
N CYS A 80 -9.87 2.15 7.26
CA CYS A 80 -8.96 1.34 6.47
C CYS A 80 -9.59 0.00 6.10
N SER A 81 -9.59 -0.31 4.80
CA SER A 81 -9.83 -1.67 4.33
C SER A 81 -8.49 -2.34 4.07
N TRP A 82 -8.29 -3.54 4.59
CA TRP A 82 -7.06 -4.29 4.40
C TRP A 82 -7.29 -5.78 4.22
N GLY A 83 -6.33 -6.45 3.61
CA GLY A 83 -6.36 -7.90 3.45
C GLY A 83 -4.96 -8.47 3.42
N GLU A 84 -4.89 -9.79 3.63
CA GLU A 84 -3.66 -10.54 3.54
C GLU A 84 -3.86 -11.88 2.83
N TYR A 85 -2.78 -12.38 2.27
CA TYR A 85 -2.72 -13.70 1.65
C TYR A 85 -1.49 -14.46 2.14
N ASP A 86 -1.64 -15.79 2.22
CA ASP A 86 -0.61 -16.75 2.64
C ASP A 86 0.15 -16.34 3.91
N ASN A 87 -0.59 -16.04 4.98
CA ASN A 87 -0.07 -15.60 6.28
C ASN A 87 0.81 -14.33 6.20
N GLY A 88 0.40 -13.37 5.37
CA GLY A 88 1.07 -12.07 5.24
C GLY A 88 2.20 -12.04 4.21
N ALA A 89 2.34 -13.07 3.37
CA ALA A 89 3.24 -13.03 2.22
C ALA A 89 2.82 -11.93 1.22
N SER A 90 1.52 -11.70 1.09
CA SER A 90 0.99 -10.48 0.45
C SER A 90 0.06 -9.74 1.40
N VAL A 91 0.19 -8.43 1.45
CA VAL A 91 -0.65 -7.52 2.26
C VAL A 91 -1.09 -6.37 1.38
N TRP A 92 -2.35 -5.97 1.47
CA TRP A 92 -2.85 -4.78 0.79
C TRP A 92 -3.75 -3.98 1.71
N MET A 93 -3.78 -2.66 1.50
CA MET A 93 -4.69 -1.77 2.21
C MET A 93 -5.08 -0.55 1.37
N ASN A 94 -6.25 -0.01 1.66
CA ASN A 94 -6.70 1.33 1.31
C ASN A 94 -7.10 1.99 2.63
N MET A 95 -6.56 3.17 2.90
CA MET A 95 -6.81 3.92 4.12
C MET A 95 -7.21 5.34 3.74
N VAL A 96 -8.15 5.90 4.49
CA VAL A 96 -8.67 7.25 4.29
C VAL A 96 -8.83 7.89 5.66
N GLU A 97 -8.31 9.11 5.78
CA GLU A 97 -8.51 9.99 6.92
C GLU A 97 -9.53 11.07 6.54
N PHE A 98 -10.37 11.43 7.50
CA PHE A 98 -11.35 12.49 7.39
C PHE A 98 -10.99 13.65 8.31
N GLU A 99 -11.42 14.85 7.95
CA GLU A 99 -11.37 16.03 8.83
C GLU A 99 -12.15 15.76 10.14
N ASP A 100 -11.90 16.54 11.20
CA ASP A 100 -12.50 16.38 12.55
C ASP A 100 -14.04 16.22 12.58
N ASP A 101 -14.76 16.72 11.59
CA ASP A 101 -16.22 16.59 11.48
C ASP A 101 -16.69 15.34 10.70
N ALA A 102 -15.72 14.51 10.29
CA ALA A 102 -15.85 13.31 9.48
C ALA A 102 -16.63 13.51 8.18
N SER A 103 -16.61 14.72 7.61
CA SER A 103 -17.38 15.03 6.40
C SER A 103 -16.55 14.91 5.12
N THR A 104 -15.30 15.35 5.15
CA THR A 104 -14.41 15.50 4.00
C THR A 104 -13.17 14.62 4.16
N VAL A 105 -12.65 14.08 3.05
CA VAL A 105 -11.39 13.34 3.05
C VAL A 105 -10.21 14.29 3.16
N GLU A 106 -9.31 14.07 4.13
CA GLU A 106 -8.11 14.88 4.33
C GLU A 106 -6.86 14.21 3.75
N SER A 107 -6.78 12.89 3.89
CA SER A 107 -5.71 12.09 3.31
C SER A 107 -6.19 10.72 2.87
N LYS A 108 -5.47 10.10 1.92
CA LYS A 108 -5.70 8.74 1.46
C LYS A 108 -4.38 8.01 1.23
N CYS A 109 -4.39 6.71 1.44
CA CYS A 109 -3.27 5.83 1.22
C CYS A 109 -3.70 4.53 0.55
N ALA A 110 -2.91 4.02 -0.38
CA ALA A 110 -2.95 2.64 -0.79
C ALA A 110 -1.58 1.99 -0.62
N VAL A 111 -1.58 0.77 -0.12
CA VAL A 111 -0.37 -0.05 -0.02
C VAL A 111 -0.62 -1.43 -0.58
N VAL A 112 0.35 -1.90 -1.33
CA VAL A 112 0.45 -3.28 -1.79
C VAL A 112 1.85 -3.77 -1.49
N ILE A 113 1.94 -4.88 -0.77
CA ILE A 113 3.18 -5.59 -0.47
C ILE A 113 2.98 -7.02 -0.97
N ASP A 114 3.90 -7.49 -1.81
CA ASP A 114 3.95 -8.86 -2.31
C ASP A 114 5.39 -9.39 -2.18
N GLN A 115 5.61 -10.24 -1.17
CA GLN A 115 6.92 -10.85 -0.90
C GLN A 115 7.20 -12.06 -1.80
N ASP A 116 6.15 -12.68 -2.34
CA ASP A 116 6.24 -13.92 -3.11
C ASP A 116 6.35 -13.69 -4.62
N ALA A 117 6.32 -12.43 -5.08
CA ALA A 117 6.40 -12.05 -6.49
C ALA A 117 7.61 -12.73 -7.18
N PRO A 118 7.43 -13.82 -7.96
CA PRO A 118 8.56 -14.54 -8.53
C PRO A 118 9.07 -13.76 -9.73
N GLY A 119 10.27 -13.18 -9.61
CA GLY A 119 10.91 -12.27 -10.58
C GLY A 119 11.13 -12.79 -12.03
N TRP A 120 10.55 -13.93 -12.41
CA TRP A 120 10.51 -14.42 -13.80
C TRP A 120 9.13 -14.87 -14.28
N LYS A 121 8.18 -15.22 -13.39
CA LYS A 121 6.79 -15.56 -13.75
C LYS A 121 5.85 -14.36 -13.71
N SER A 122 6.24 -13.28 -13.01
CA SER A 122 5.48 -12.03 -12.92
C SER A 122 5.63 -11.11 -14.14
N VAL A 123 6.47 -11.44 -15.13
CA VAL A 123 6.65 -10.64 -16.36
C VAL A 123 5.34 -10.45 -17.15
N ILE A 124 4.33 -11.29 -16.90
CA ILE A 124 3.05 -11.27 -17.62
C ILE A 124 1.91 -10.68 -16.77
N LEU A 125 2.08 -10.49 -15.45
CA LEU A 125 1.06 -9.94 -14.57
C LEU A 125 1.49 -8.58 -14.02
N GLN A 126 0.91 -7.55 -14.65
CA GLN A 126 0.89 -6.11 -14.37
C GLN A 126 1.55 -5.60 -13.07
N SER A 127 2.55 -4.73 -13.27
CA SER A 127 3.39 -3.97 -12.32
C SER A 127 4.34 -4.82 -11.46
N GLY A 128 5.60 -4.87 -11.88
CA GLY A 128 6.70 -5.61 -11.24
C GLY A 128 7.26 -4.97 -9.96
N GLU A 129 6.38 -4.50 -9.08
CA GLU A 129 6.71 -3.88 -7.80
C GLU A 129 6.30 -4.79 -6.64
N ASN A 130 7.23 -5.10 -5.76
CA ASN A 130 6.97 -5.90 -4.54
C ASN A 130 6.38 -5.06 -3.43
N VAL A 131 6.64 -3.76 -3.47
CA VAL A 131 6.05 -2.79 -2.56
C VAL A 131 5.63 -1.60 -3.40
N ARG A 132 4.39 -1.18 -3.25
CA ARG A 132 3.91 0.10 -3.75
C ARG A 132 3.11 0.78 -2.66
N VAL A 133 3.39 2.06 -2.46
CA VAL A 133 2.75 2.93 -1.48
C VAL A 133 2.42 4.22 -2.21
N ASP A 134 1.14 4.53 -2.30
CA ASP A 134 0.66 5.79 -2.82
C ASP A 134 -0.04 6.49 -1.65
N PHE A 135 0.42 7.69 -1.32
CA PHE A 135 -0.13 8.51 -0.24
C PHE A 135 -0.41 9.90 -0.77
N GLN A 136 -1.60 10.41 -0.49
CA GLN A 136 -1.97 11.78 -0.84
C GLN A 136 -2.61 12.44 0.37
N SER A 137 -2.21 13.67 0.65
CA SER A 137 -2.77 14.49 1.73
C SER A 137 -2.94 15.94 1.29
N ILE A 138 -3.87 16.64 1.94
CA ILE A 138 -3.98 18.09 1.85
C ILE A 138 -3.02 18.68 2.88
N ASN A 139 -1.91 19.25 2.41
CA ASN A 139 -0.90 19.81 3.29
C ASN A 139 -0.50 21.22 2.86
N GLU A 140 -0.41 22.13 3.83
CA GLU A 140 0.12 23.46 3.64
C GLU A 140 1.62 23.52 3.94
N PHE A 141 2.44 23.29 2.91
CA PHE A 141 3.88 23.49 3.08
C PHE A 141 4.26 24.98 3.02
N PRO A 142 5.17 25.44 3.89
CA PRO A 142 5.77 26.76 3.75
C PRO A 142 6.41 26.91 2.35
N PRO A 143 6.43 28.12 1.77
CA PRO A 143 7.02 28.30 0.46
C PRO A 143 8.50 27.89 0.48
N GLN A 144 8.97 27.25 -0.59
CA GLN A 144 10.36 26.77 -0.72
C GLN A 144 11.41 27.84 -0.38
N SER A 145 11.12 29.12 -0.63
CA SER A 145 11.97 30.27 -0.28
C SER A 145 12.23 30.44 1.22
N SER A 146 11.48 29.73 2.08
CA SER A 146 11.67 29.69 3.53
C SER A 146 12.83 28.79 3.95
N TYR A 147 13.38 27.99 3.03
CA TYR A 147 14.43 27.01 3.27
C TYR A 147 15.75 27.43 2.63
N GLY A 148 16.87 26.94 3.15
CA GLY A 148 18.21 27.25 2.65
C GLY A 148 18.54 26.58 1.30
N SER A 149 17.81 25.53 0.92
CA SER A 149 18.01 24.80 -0.34
C SER A 149 16.75 24.03 -0.78
N VAL A 150 16.72 23.62 -2.05
CA VAL A 150 15.70 22.69 -2.60
C VAL A 150 15.73 21.36 -1.84
N SER A 151 16.93 20.83 -1.57
CA SER A 151 17.10 19.57 -0.83
C SER A 151 16.47 19.62 0.56
N GLU A 152 16.69 20.72 1.29
CA GLU A 152 16.15 20.92 2.63
C GLU A 152 14.61 20.99 2.60
N TYR A 153 14.06 21.75 1.65
CA TYR A 153 12.62 21.83 1.44
C TYR A 153 12.01 20.45 1.14
N ASN A 154 12.53 19.73 0.14
CA ASN A 154 12.01 18.42 -0.25
C ASN A 154 12.14 17.38 0.88
N THR A 155 13.19 17.48 1.70
CA THR A 155 13.35 16.62 2.88
C THR A 155 12.29 16.91 3.95
N ALA A 156 11.99 18.18 4.20
CA ALA A 156 10.96 18.59 5.14
C ALA A 156 9.57 18.14 4.68
N VAL A 157 9.24 18.32 3.40
CA VAL A 157 7.99 17.84 2.79
C VAL A 157 7.85 16.33 2.95
N LEU A 158 8.89 15.55 2.63
CA LEU A 158 8.88 14.10 2.79
C LEU A 158 8.67 13.66 4.24
N ALA A 159 9.30 14.36 5.18
CA ALA A 159 9.19 14.07 6.61
C ALA A 159 7.76 14.28 7.11
N GLU A 160 7.14 15.41 6.78
CA GLU A 160 5.76 15.71 7.15
C GLU A 160 4.80 14.64 6.60
N MET A 161 4.88 14.35 5.29
CA MET A 161 4.00 13.35 4.67
C MET A 161 4.17 11.94 5.24
N TYR A 162 5.38 11.60 5.66
CA TYR A 162 5.66 10.33 6.33
C TYR A 162 5.09 10.28 7.75
N ASP A 163 5.20 11.39 8.49
CA ASP A 163 4.65 11.51 9.83
C ASP A 163 3.11 11.40 9.79
N ASP A 164 2.43 12.09 8.85
CA ASP A 164 0.98 11.97 8.62
C ASP A 164 0.56 10.52 8.33
N LEU A 165 1.29 9.84 7.45
CA LEU A 165 1.03 8.45 7.11
C LEU A 165 1.18 7.53 8.34
N LEU A 166 2.19 7.76 9.18
CA LEU A 166 2.41 6.97 10.38
C LEU A 166 1.35 7.22 11.45
N ASP A 167 0.94 8.47 11.64
CA ASP A 167 -0.10 8.83 12.59
C ASP A 167 -1.42 8.15 12.21
N ASN A 168 -1.76 8.15 10.91
CA ASN A 168 -2.92 7.43 10.38
C ASN A 168 -2.86 5.93 10.62
N LEU A 169 -1.68 5.31 10.44
CA LEU A 169 -1.50 3.89 10.73
C LEU A 169 -1.63 3.60 12.22
N ASP A 170 -1.07 4.45 13.09
CA ASP A 170 -1.11 4.25 14.54
C ASP A 170 -2.54 4.30 15.09
N LYS A 171 -3.47 5.02 14.44
CA LYS A 171 -4.90 5.04 14.75
C LYS A 171 -5.61 3.69 14.48
N ILE A 172 -5.12 2.84 13.57
CA ILE A 172 -5.79 1.59 13.14
C ILE A 172 -5.00 0.29 13.42
N VAL A 173 -3.73 0.38 13.80
CA VAL A 173 -2.81 -0.77 13.81
C VAL A 173 -3.19 -1.90 14.79
N GLN A 174 -4.02 -1.59 15.79
CA GLN A 174 -4.39 -2.55 16.85
C GLN A 174 -5.32 -3.67 16.34
N ASP A 175 -5.88 -3.53 15.15
CA ASP A 175 -6.90 -4.42 14.61
C ASP A 175 -6.34 -5.68 13.94
N GLY A 176 -5.04 -5.74 13.63
CA GLY A 176 -4.50 -6.87 12.88
C GLY A 176 -2.98 -6.95 12.78
N GLN A 177 -2.48 -8.17 12.62
CA GLN A 177 -1.05 -8.41 12.38
C GLN A 177 -0.62 -7.85 11.01
N ALA A 178 -1.46 -7.93 9.98
CA ALA A 178 -1.15 -7.39 8.66
C ALA A 178 -0.89 -5.87 8.69
N LEU A 179 -1.73 -5.10 9.40
CA LEU A 179 -1.54 -3.67 9.59
C LEU A 179 -0.24 -3.35 10.34
N ASN A 180 0.07 -4.12 11.39
CA ASN A 180 1.36 -4.01 12.09
C ASN A 180 2.56 -4.28 11.17
N ASN A 181 2.46 -5.31 10.32
CA ASN A 181 3.50 -5.65 9.36
C ASN A 181 3.67 -4.55 8.30
N ALA A 182 2.56 -4.01 7.77
CA ALA A 182 2.58 -2.90 6.82
C ALA A 182 3.23 -1.65 7.45
N ARG A 183 2.84 -1.28 8.67
CA ARG A 183 3.46 -0.18 9.41
C ARG A 183 4.97 -0.38 9.59
N LEU A 184 5.40 -1.59 9.97
CA LEU A 184 6.81 -1.89 10.14
C LEU A 184 7.59 -1.80 8.82
N ALA A 185 7.02 -2.33 7.72
CA ALA A 185 7.63 -2.27 6.39
C ALA A 185 7.79 -0.82 5.92
N LEU A 186 6.77 0.02 6.13
CA LEU A 186 6.83 1.45 5.82
C LEU A 186 7.91 2.15 6.65
N ARG A 187 7.93 1.96 7.98
CA ARG A 187 8.96 2.55 8.85
C ARG A 187 10.37 2.18 8.41
N GLN A 188 10.60 0.91 8.07
CA GLN A 188 11.89 0.44 7.56
C GLN A 188 12.25 1.06 6.20
N THR A 189 11.26 1.25 5.33
CA THR A 189 11.46 1.85 4.01
C THR A 189 11.87 3.30 4.14
N PHE A 190 11.09 4.11 4.87
CA PHE A 190 11.38 5.53 5.06
C PHE A 190 12.66 5.77 5.87
N SER A 191 12.93 4.95 6.89
CA SER A 191 14.21 5.04 7.61
C SER A 191 15.42 4.90 6.68
N GLN A 192 15.33 4.05 5.65
CA GLN A 192 16.42 3.88 4.69
C GLN A 192 16.48 5.03 3.68
N VAL A 193 15.33 5.52 3.22
CA VAL A 193 15.24 6.75 2.40
C VAL A 193 15.91 7.92 3.12
N PHE A 194 15.53 8.20 4.37
CA PHE A 194 16.11 9.28 5.17
C PHE A 194 17.59 9.06 5.48
N GLN A 195 18.03 7.81 5.69
CA GLN A 195 19.46 7.52 5.84
C GLN A 195 20.26 7.90 4.59
N GLN A 196 19.73 7.61 3.39
CA GLN A 196 20.39 7.99 2.14
C GLN A 196 20.40 9.49 1.89
N ILE A 197 19.31 10.19 2.21
CA ILE A 197 19.24 11.66 2.15
C ILE A 197 20.23 12.26 3.15
N THR A 198 20.30 11.75 4.38
CA THR A 198 21.25 12.22 5.40
C THR A 198 22.70 12.03 4.94
N ALA A 199 23.00 10.90 4.28
CA ALA A 199 24.33 10.64 3.74
C ALA A 199 24.67 11.52 2.53
N SER A 200 23.67 11.93 1.75
CA SER A 200 23.84 12.76 0.56
C SER A 200 22.60 13.66 0.33
N PRO A 201 22.55 14.84 0.96
CA PRO A 201 21.36 15.71 0.93
C PRO A 201 20.89 16.08 -0.49
N VAL A 202 21.82 16.21 -1.43
CA VAL A 202 21.54 16.52 -2.85
C VAL A 202 20.57 15.51 -3.49
N LYS A 203 20.51 14.25 -2.99
CA LYS A 203 19.53 13.26 -3.46
C LYS A 203 18.09 13.71 -3.29
N ALA A 204 17.79 14.51 -2.26
CA ALA A 204 16.45 15.01 -2.02
C ALA A 204 15.95 15.96 -3.12
N GLU A 205 16.84 16.55 -3.93
CA GLU A 205 16.42 17.35 -5.11
C GLU A 205 15.68 16.51 -6.15
N SER A 206 15.98 15.21 -6.22
CA SER A 206 15.33 14.29 -7.15
C SER A 206 13.93 13.86 -6.71
N LEU A 207 13.53 14.09 -5.45
CA LEU A 207 12.21 13.70 -4.94
C LEU A 207 11.07 14.30 -5.77
N THR A 208 11.20 15.55 -6.20
CA THR A 208 10.20 16.25 -7.02
C THR A 208 10.41 16.09 -8.52
N SER A 209 11.41 15.33 -8.94
CA SER A 209 11.67 15.07 -10.36
C SER A 209 10.70 14.03 -10.91
N GLU A 210 10.55 13.96 -12.24
CA GLU A 210 9.70 12.96 -12.88
C GLU A 210 10.12 11.53 -12.51
N ASP A 211 11.43 11.30 -12.43
CA ASP A 211 12.07 10.02 -12.14
C ASP A 211 12.11 9.68 -10.64
N GLY A 212 11.86 10.65 -9.74
CA GLY A 212 11.98 10.44 -8.29
C GLY A 212 13.43 10.26 -7.80
N MET A 213 13.57 9.86 -6.54
CA MET A 213 14.84 9.54 -5.88
C MET A 213 14.98 8.02 -5.71
N ASP A 214 16.02 7.45 -6.32
CA ASP A 214 16.36 6.05 -6.10
C ASP A 214 16.97 5.81 -4.72
N PHE A 215 16.56 4.70 -4.11
CA PHE A 215 17.12 4.17 -2.88
C PHE A 215 17.28 2.64 -2.97
N ASP A 216 17.93 2.05 -1.98
CA ASP A 216 18.16 0.61 -1.89
C ASP A 216 17.65 0.14 -0.54
N HIS A 217 16.66 -0.76 -0.58
CA HIS A 217 16.08 -1.37 0.60
C HIS A 217 16.84 -2.65 0.94
N ALA A 218 17.43 -2.73 2.14
CA ALA A 218 18.28 -3.82 2.59
C ALA A 218 17.66 -5.22 2.43
N VAL A 219 16.34 -5.33 2.53
CA VAL A 219 15.59 -6.60 2.44
C VAL A 219 14.90 -6.80 1.08
N ILE A 220 14.42 -5.73 0.44
CA ILE A 220 13.47 -5.81 -0.68
C ILE A 220 14.14 -5.39 -1.99
N GLY A 221 15.29 -4.72 -1.91
CA GLY A 221 16.11 -4.29 -3.03
C GLY A 221 15.85 -2.84 -3.46
N PRO A 222 16.21 -2.48 -4.70
CA PRO A 222 16.16 -1.11 -5.19
C PRO A 222 14.72 -0.60 -5.27
N GLY A 223 14.53 0.61 -4.78
CA GLY A 223 13.27 1.33 -4.81
C GLY A 223 13.43 2.76 -5.29
N ASN A 224 12.29 3.41 -5.46
CA ASN A 224 12.16 4.78 -5.87
C ASN A 224 11.12 5.47 -4.99
N VAL A 225 11.41 6.71 -4.60
CA VAL A 225 10.46 7.57 -3.89
C VAL A 225 10.31 8.89 -4.62
N LYS A 226 9.08 9.32 -4.81
CA LYS A 226 8.73 10.54 -5.52
C LYS A 226 7.71 11.34 -4.73
N ILE A 227 7.79 12.65 -4.86
CA ILE A 227 6.82 13.61 -4.33
C ILE A 227 6.32 14.46 -5.50
N ALA A 228 5.01 14.67 -5.57
CA ALA A 228 4.39 15.66 -6.43
C ALA A 228 3.63 16.67 -5.56
N LEU A 229 3.94 17.94 -5.76
CA LEU A 229 3.24 19.05 -5.10
C LEU A 229 2.40 19.77 -6.15
N THR A 230 1.12 19.95 -5.85
CA THR A 230 0.21 20.71 -6.71
C THR A 230 0.02 22.13 -6.18
N GLU A 231 -0.33 23.07 -7.05
CA GLU A 231 -0.67 24.45 -6.66
C GLU A 231 -1.92 24.51 -5.75
N ASN A 232 -2.71 23.44 -5.71
CA ASN A 232 -3.99 23.36 -4.99
C ASN A 232 -3.83 22.91 -3.53
N GLY A 233 -2.59 22.76 -3.04
CA GLY A 233 -2.30 22.27 -1.69
C GLY A 233 -2.35 20.74 -1.54
N LEU A 234 -2.46 20.00 -2.64
CA LEU A 234 -2.31 18.54 -2.59
C LEU A 234 -0.84 18.15 -2.68
N ALA A 235 -0.46 17.28 -1.77
CA ALA A 235 0.82 16.59 -1.72
C ALA A 235 0.60 15.13 -2.06
N GLU A 236 1.36 14.59 -3.01
CA GLU A 236 1.32 13.18 -3.35
C GLU A 236 2.72 12.59 -3.20
N MET A 237 2.80 11.45 -2.53
CA MET A 237 4.01 10.68 -2.33
C MET A 237 3.80 9.28 -2.89
N THR A 238 4.71 8.85 -3.74
CA THR A 238 4.75 7.49 -4.29
C THR A 238 6.04 6.84 -3.88
N VAL A 239 5.96 5.65 -3.30
CA VAL A 239 7.11 4.78 -3.05
C VAL A 239 6.89 3.48 -3.79
N SER A 240 7.88 3.05 -4.57
CA SER A 240 7.87 1.73 -5.18
C SER A 240 9.18 1.00 -5.01
N VAL A 241 9.12 -0.32 -4.79
CA VAL A 241 10.29 -1.20 -4.71
C VAL A 241 10.11 -2.32 -5.70
N LYS A 242 11.09 -2.50 -6.58
CA LYS A 242 11.03 -3.49 -7.67
C LYS A 242 11.85 -4.72 -7.33
N THR A 243 11.33 -5.92 -7.66
CA THR A 243 12.17 -7.13 -7.61
C THR A 243 13.35 -6.96 -8.56
N THR A 244 14.58 -7.04 -8.03
CA THR A 244 15.73 -7.36 -8.89
C THR A 244 15.83 -8.88 -8.98
N ALA A 245 15.67 -9.44 -10.18
CA ALA A 245 15.79 -10.88 -10.44
C ALA A 245 17.15 -11.52 -10.03
N LYS A 246 18.11 -10.73 -9.55
CA LYS A 246 19.50 -11.14 -9.33
C LYS A 246 19.77 -11.90 -8.03
N GLN A 247 18.93 -11.84 -7.00
CA GLN A 247 19.29 -12.43 -5.70
C GLN A 247 18.99 -13.93 -5.56
N TYR A 248 18.23 -14.55 -6.46
CA TYR A 248 17.94 -15.99 -6.41
C TYR A 248 18.92 -16.89 -7.18
N ILE A 249 19.98 -16.34 -7.81
CA ILE A 249 20.92 -17.13 -8.63
C ILE A 249 22.23 -17.46 -7.89
N THR A 250 22.50 -16.88 -6.73
CA THR A 250 23.68 -17.20 -5.92
C THR A 250 23.34 -17.94 -4.64
N GLY A 251 22.78 -19.14 -4.79
CA GLY A 251 22.99 -20.19 -3.79
C GLY A 251 24.40 -20.75 -3.95
N GLN A 252 25.33 -20.26 -3.14
CA GLN A 252 26.52 -21.02 -2.74
C GLN A 252 26.19 -21.83 -1.49
#